data_AF-A0A015ZLI1-F1
#
_entry.id   AF-A0A015ZLI1-F1
#
_cell.length_a   1.000
_cell.length_b   1.000
_cell.length_c   1.000
_cell.angle_alpha   90.00
_cell.angle_beta   90.00
_cell.angle_gamma   90.00
#
_symmetry.space_group_name_H-M   'P 1'
#
loop_
_entity.id
_entity.type
_entity.pdbx_description
1 polymer ?
#
loop_
_entity_poly.entity_id
_entity_poly.type
_entity_poly.pdbx_seq_one_letter_code
_entity_poly.pdbx_strand_id
1 'polypeptide(L)'
;MYGNSLHLSALYNFTQQLSAGVGVGADRYENPGYNTFPLFASLHYAPFKKHTDLYAFTNIGYAVIGKQETYTGMMWDLGIGYKKMFRSHFGLNFQFGYNLKQFRNINSYVTSDIMQRENSTRSSLSLGIGVIF
;
A
#
# COMPACT_ATOMS: atom_id res chain seq x y z
N MET A 1 -4.40 -4.59 16.67
CA MET A 1 -5.11 -4.41 15.39
C MET A 1 -4.19 -4.89 14.27
N TYR A 2 -4.60 -5.88 13.48
CA TYR A 2 -3.86 -6.32 12.29
C TYR A 2 -4.64 -5.91 11.03
N GLY A 3 -4.00 -6.00 9.88
CA GLY A 3 -4.61 -5.68 8.60
C GLY A 3 -4.03 -6.57 7.51
N ASN A 4 -4.90 -7.01 6.61
CA ASN A 4 -4.52 -7.75 5.43
C ASN A 4 -4.68 -6.83 4.23
N SER A 5 -3.67 -6.81 3.36
CA SER A 5 -3.65 -5.97 2.16
C SER A 5 -3.33 -6.84 0.96
N LEU A 6 -4.16 -6.74 -0.07
CA LEU A 6 -3.90 -7.33 -1.38
C LEU A 6 -3.67 -6.21 -2.37
N HIS A 7 -2.45 -6.11 -2.89
CA HIS A 7 -2.06 -5.08 -3.85
C HIS A 7 -1.69 -5.71 -5.18
N LEU A 8 -2.21 -5.13 -6.26
CA LEU A 8 -1.85 -5.46 -7.63
C LEU A 8 -1.27 -4.21 -8.28
N SER A 9 -0.03 -4.29 -8.74
CA SER A 9 0.65 -3.16 -9.38
C SER A 9 1.25 -3.57 -10.73
N ALA A 10 1.23 -2.63 -11.65
CA ALA A 10 1.93 -2.69 -12.92
C ALA A 10 3.09 -1.69 -12.86
N LEU A 11 4.32 -2.18 -13.03
CA LEU A 11 5.54 -1.40 -12.95
C LEU A 11 6.27 -1.40 -14.29
N TYR A 12 6.78 -0.24 -14.68
CA TYR A 12 7.64 -0.06 -15.84
C TYR A 12 9.07 0.24 -15.40
N ASN A 13 10.06 -0.44 -15.98
CA ASN A 13 11.47 -0.21 -15.71
C ASN A 13 11.99 0.93 -16.58
N PHE A 14 12.14 2.13 -16.02
CA PHE A 14 12.72 3.28 -16.72
C PHE A 14 14.23 3.16 -16.85
N THR A 15 14.88 2.55 -15.86
CA THR A 15 16.32 2.28 -15.82
C THR A 15 16.55 0.97 -15.08
N GLN A 16 17.75 0.39 -15.19
CA GLN A 16 18.13 -0.80 -14.40
C GLN A 16 17.90 -0.63 -12.89
N GLN A 17 17.93 0.61 -12.39
CA GLN A 17 17.77 0.93 -10.97
C GLN A 17 16.41 1.52 -10.61
N LEU A 18 15.61 1.96 -11.58
CA LEU A 18 14.40 2.73 -11.30
C LEU A 18 13.23 2.15 -12.06
N SER A 19 12.21 1.75 -11.30
CA SER A 19 10.95 1.26 -11.82
C SER A 19 9.83 2.08 -11.20
N ALA A 20 8.85 2.50 -11.99
CA ALA A 20 7.67 3.16 -11.46
C ALA A 20 6.41 2.71 -12.20
N GLY A 21 5.26 2.91 -11.56
CA GLY A 21 3.99 2.56 -12.16
C GLY A 21 2.82 2.82 -11.22
N VAL A 22 1.73 2.10 -11.44
CA VAL A 22 0.48 2.28 -10.71
C VAL A 22 -0.06 0.94 -10.23
N GLY A 23 -0.83 0.96 -9.16
CA GLY A 23 -1.47 -0.20 -8.61
C GLY A 23 -2.77 0.11 -7.92
N VAL A 24 -3.54 -0.95 -7.71
CA VAL A 24 -4.78 -0.95 -6.95
C VAL A 24 -4.63 -1.88 -5.76
N GLY A 25 -5.18 -1.48 -4.63
CA GLY A 25 -5.18 -2.27 -3.42
C GLY A 25 -6.59 -2.61 -2.95
N ALA A 26 -6.69 -3.67 -2.19
CA ALA A 26 -7.83 -4.00 -1.34
C ALA A 26 -7.27 -4.29 0.05
N ASP A 27 -7.51 -3.39 0.99
CA ASP A 27 -7.05 -3.53 2.37
C ASP A 27 -8.23 -3.73 3.29
N ARG A 28 -8.12 -4.72 4.17
CA ARG A 28 -9.07 -5.01 5.23
C ARG A 28 -8.36 -4.94 6.58
N TYR A 29 -8.85 -4.08 7.45
CA TYR A 29 -8.38 -3.95 8.81
C TYR A 29 -9.38 -4.54 9.78
N GLU A 30 -8.89 -5.34 10.72
CA GLU A 30 -9.73 -6.00 11.72
C GLU A 30 -9.63 -5.27 13.07
N ASN A 31 -10.77 -5.16 13.76
CA ASN A 31 -10.97 -4.47 15.04
C ASN A 31 -10.55 -2.99 15.05
N PRO A 32 -11.34 -2.02 14.54
CA PRO A 32 -12.66 -2.12 13.90
C PRO A 32 -12.56 -2.43 12.40
N GLY A 33 -13.59 -3.06 11.81
CA GLY A 33 -13.63 -3.45 10.40
C GLY A 33 -13.56 -2.26 9.44
N TYR A 34 -12.39 -1.96 8.88
CA TYR A 34 -12.22 -0.90 7.88
C TYR A 34 -11.72 -1.48 6.56
N ASN A 35 -12.49 -1.31 5.49
CA ASN A 35 -12.06 -1.67 4.14
C ASN A 35 -11.62 -0.42 3.37
N THR A 36 -10.52 -0.50 2.63
CA THR A 36 -10.07 0.58 1.73
C THR A 36 -9.63 0.02 0.39
N PHE A 37 -10.00 0.72 -0.69
CA PHE A 37 -9.54 0.39 -2.05
C PHE A 37 -8.66 1.53 -2.60
N PRO A 38 -7.37 1.56 -2.24
CA PRO A 38 -6.45 2.56 -2.73
C PRO A 38 -6.10 2.36 -4.21
N LEU A 39 -6.14 3.46 -4.97
CA LEU A 39 -5.37 3.61 -6.20
C LEU A 39 -4.06 4.31 -5.82
N PHE A 40 -2.92 3.71 -6.17
CA PHE A 40 -1.61 4.23 -5.77
C PHE A 40 -0.63 4.26 -6.94
N ALA A 41 0.27 5.24 -6.90
CA ALA A 41 1.50 5.23 -7.68
C ALA A 41 2.58 4.52 -6.87
N SER A 42 3.44 3.77 -7.56
CA SER A 42 4.52 2.99 -6.95
C SER A 42 5.84 3.36 -7.60
N LEU A 43 6.86 3.57 -6.79
CA LEU A 43 8.23 3.87 -7.21
C LEU A 43 9.19 2.94 -6.49
N HIS A 44 10.02 2.24 -7.26
CA HIS A 44 11.03 1.31 -6.79
C HIS A 44 12.41 1.81 -7.22
N TYR A 45 13.36 1.82 -6.29
CA TYR A 45 14.73 2.22 -6.51
C TYR A 45 15.70 1.15 -6.00
N ALA A 46 16.53 0.60 -6.89
CA ALA A 46 17.58 -0.33 -6.53
C ALA A 46 18.93 0.42 -6.36
N PRO A 47 19.43 0.57 -5.11
CA PRO A 47 20.65 1.31 -4.86
C PRO A 47 21.89 0.66 -5.50
N PHE A 48 21.87 -0.67 -5.69
CA PHE A 48 23.00 -1.42 -6.22
C PHE A 48 22.77 -1.85 -7.67
N LYS A 49 23.54 -1.28 -8.62
CA LYS A 49 23.47 -1.64 -10.05
C LYS A 49 23.71 -3.13 -10.33
N LYS A 50 24.56 -3.80 -9.55
CA LYS A 50 24.86 -5.23 -9.69
C LYS A 50 23.84 -6.14 -9.01
N HIS A 51 23.08 -5.62 -8.05
CA HIS A 51 22.11 -6.37 -7.24
C HIS A 51 20.78 -5.62 -7.25
N THR A 52 20.11 -5.64 -8.42
CA THR A 52 18.81 -4.99 -8.61
C THR A 52 17.66 -5.74 -7.93
N ASP A 53 17.95 -6.93 -7.39
CA ASP A 53 17.04 -7.74 -6.58
C ASP A 53 16.63 -7.01 -5.30
N LEU A 54 17.56 -6.29 -4.65
CA LEU A 54 17.29 -5.50 -3.47
C LEU A 54 16.91 -4.07 -3.86
N TYR A 55 15.74 -3.63 -3.43
CA TYR A 55 15.21 -2.32 -3.78
C TYR A 55 14.56 -1.63 -2.58
N ALA A 56 14.56 -0.31 -2.57
CA ALA A 56 13.69 0.50 -1.73
C ALA A 56 12.43 0.85 -2.54
N PHE A 57 11.29 0.96 -1.87
CA PHE A 57 10.04 1.36 -2.51
C PHE A 57 9.29 2.41 -1.73
N THR A 58 8.51 3.20 -2.46
CA THR A 58 7.52 4.09 -1.91
C THR A 58 6.24 3.97 -2.74
N ASN A 59 5.10 3.88 -2.06
CA ASN A 59 3.79 3.88 -2.71
C ASN A 59 2.99 5.05 -2.17
N ILE A 60 2.42 5.89 -3.03
CA ILE A 60 1.58 7.01 -2.62
C ILE A 60 0.26 6.88 -3.35
N GLY A 61 -0.85 6.91 -2.62
CA GLY A 61 -2.16 6.71 -3.20
C GLY A 61 -3.30 7.30 -2.39
N TYR A 62 -4.49 7.07 -2.92
CA TYR A 62 -5.73 7.52 -2.31
C TYR A 62 -6.80 6.43 -2.43
N ALA A 63 -7.46 6.11 -1.33
CA ALA A 63 -8.64 5.25 -1.31
C ALA A 63 -9.84 6.00 -1.89
N VAL A 64 -10.26 5.59 -3.09
CA VAL A 64 -11.27 6.30 -3.90
C VAL A 64 -12.70 5.79 -3.65
N ILE A 65 -12.86 4.56 -3.16
CA ILE A 65 -14.17 3.97 -2.91
C ILE A 65 -14.59 4.29 -1.47
N GLY A 66 -15.71 5.00 -1.31
CA GLY A 66 -16.29 5.38 -0.02
C GLY A 66 -17.77 5.05 0.07
N LYS A 67 -18.14 3.77 0.00
CA LYS A 67 -19.52 3.27 0.12
C LYS A 67 -19.53 2.05 1.04
N GLN A 68 -20.60 1.88 1.83
CA GLN A 68 -20.90 0.67 2.64
C GLN A 68 -19.65 0.05 3.30
N GLU A 69 -19.24 0.57 4.47
CA GLU A 69 -18.08 0.08 5.25
C GLU A 69 -16.70 0.23 4.58
N THR A 70 -16.64 0.98 3.46
CA THR A 70 -15.39 1.35 2.80
C THR A 70 -15.06 2.81 3.05
N TYR A 71 -13.79 3.09 3.35
CA TYR A 71 -13.32 4.42 3.77
C TYR A 71 -12.36 5.01 2.74
N THR A 72 -12.39 6.35 2.67
CA THR A 72 -11.51 7.11 1.77
C THR A 72 -10.36 7.72 2.55
N GLY A 73 -9.26 8.03 1.86
CA GLY A 73 -8.16 8.78 2.44
C GLY A 73 -6.81 8.41 1.86
N MET A 74 -5.77 9.09 2.35
CA MET A 74 -4.42 8.95 1.82
C MET A 74 -3.74 7.68 2.29
N MET A 75 -2.93 7.12 1.41
CA MET A 75 -2.07 5.99 1.69
C MET A 75 -0.64 6.35 1.30
N TRP A 76 0.29 6.06 2.19
CA TRP A 76 1.72 6.14 1.92
C TRP A 76 2.41 4.91 2.49
N ASP A 77 3.16 4.22 1.64
CA ASP A 77 4.07 3.15 2.05
C ASP A 77 5.50 3.56 1.78
N LEU A 78 6.41 3.14 2.65
CA LEU A 78 7.84 3.27 2.46
C LEU A 78 8.51 2.00 2.99
N GLY A 79 9.42 1.41 2.24
CA GLY A 79 10.10 0.21 2.70
C GLY A 79 11.21 -0.29 1.79
N ILE A 80 11.64 -1.51 2.08
CA ILE A 80 12.60 -2.26 1.28
C ILE A 80 11.97 -3.56 0.81
N GLY A 81 12.38 -4.04 -0.35
CA GLY A 81 11.96 -5.32 -0.88
C GLY A 81 13.11 -6.06 -1.54
N TYR A 82 12.90 -7.36 -1.67
CA TYR A 82 13.81 -8.29 -2.31
C TYR A 82 13.05 -9.12 -3.34
N LYS A 83 13.45 -9.01 -4.60
CA LYS A 83 12.92 -9.79 -5.71
C LYS A 83 13.80 -11.01 -5.93
N LYS A 84 13.19 -12.18 -6.05
CA LYS A 84 13.85 -13.41 -6.46
C LYS A 84 13.20 -13.94 -7.72
N MET A 85 13.82 -13.69 -8.87
CA MET A 85 13.38 -14.26 -10.15
C MET A 85 13.82 -15.73 -10.23
N PHE A 86 12.89 -16.64 -10.51
CA PHE A 86 13.18 -18.06 -10.77
C PHE A 86 13.27 -18.34 -12.27
N ARG A 87 12.43 -17.66 -13.06
CA ARG A 87 12.42 -17.69 -14.53
C ARG A 87 12.15 -16.28 -15.04
N SER A 88 12.28 -16.06 -16.35
CA SER A 88 12.09 -14.74 -16.97
C SER A 88 10.70 -14.11 -16.73
N HIS A 89 9.66 -14.92 -16.51
CA HIS A 89 8.27 -14.49 -16.32
C HIS A 89 7.70 -14.89 -14.95
N PHE A 90 8.57 -15.29 -14.01
CA PHE A 90 8.11 -15.72 -12.69
C PHE A 90 9.15 -15.43 -11.63
N GLY A 91 8.77 -14.60 -10.67
CA GLY A 91 9.56 -14.28 -9.50
C GLY A 91 8.72 -14.17 -8.24
N LEU A 92 9.38 -14.24 -7.09
CA LEU A 92 8.80 -13.88 -5.82
C LEU A 92 9.29 -12.50 -5.40
N ASN A 93 8.44 -11.79 -4.69
CA ASN A 93 8.75 -10.48 -4.14
C ASN A 93 8.49 -10.48 -2.64
N PHE A 94 9.50 -10.16 -1.85
CA PHE A 94 9.39 -10.00 -0.40
C PHE A 94 9.50 -8.52 -0.06
N GLN A 95 8.63 -8.03 0.80
CA GLN A 95 8.56 -6.61 1.15
C GLN A 95 8.47 -6.45 2.65
N PHE A 96 9.25 -5.52 3.18
CA PHE A 96 9.18 -5.07 4.55
C PHE A 96 9.17 -3.54 4.56
N GLY A 97 8.22 -2.95 5.27
CA GLY A 97 8.10 -1.51 5.27
C GLY A 97 7.22 -0.97 6.37
N TYR A 98 6.97 0.32 6.22
CA TYR A 98 6.09 1.10 7.05
C TYR A 98 4.95 1.63 6.20
N ASN A 99 3.74 1.42 6.69
CA ASN A 99 2.50 1.86 6.08
C ASN A 99 1.89 2.97 6.94
N LEU A 100 1.63 4.11 6.30
CA LEU A 100 0.90 5.24 6.84
C LEU A 100 -0.41 5.37 6.06
N LYS A 101 -1.53 5.30 6.78
CA LYS A 101 -2.86 5.52 6.21
C LYS A 101 -3.60 6.59 6.98
N GLN A 102 -4.27 7.44 6.23
CA GLN A 102 -5.23 8.38 6.75
C GLN A 102 -6.62 7.88 6.36
N PHE A 103 -7.49 7.75 7.35
CA PHE A 103 -8.91 7.50 7.15
C PHE A 103 -9.64 8.83 7.31
N ARG A 104 -10.30 9.28 6.24
CA ARG A 104 -11.16 10.47 6.24
C ARG A 104 -12.62 10.01 6.22
N ASN A 105 -13.49 10.80 6.84
CA ASN A 105 -14.94 10.57 6.85
C ASN A 105 -15.40 9.38 7.72
N ILE A 106 -14.76 9.17 8.87
CA ILE A 106 -15.30 8.27 9.90
C ILE A 106 -16.44 9.02 10.60
N ASN A 107 -17.67 8.51 10.50
CA ASN A 107 -18.80 9.03 11.27
C ASN A 107 -18.59 8.67 12.74
N SER A 108 -18.22 9.66 13.56
CA SER A 108 -18.13 9.50 15.01
C SER A 108 -19.46 9.95 15.62
N TYR A 109 -20.17 9.03 16.28
CA TYR A 109 -21.37 9.38 17.04
C TYR A 109 -20.95 9.94 18.39
N VAL A 110 -20.88 11.26 18.49
CA VAL A 110 -20.86 11.97 19.77
C VAL A 110 -22.23 12.61 19.89
N THR A 111 -23.03 12.16 20.87
CA THR A 111 -24.25 12.81 21.40
C THR A 111 -25.09 13.59 20.39
N SER A 112 -26.29 13.07 20.10
CA SER A 112 -27.46 13.76 19.53
C SER A 112 -27.18 15.15 18.90
N ASP A 113 -27.07 15.18 17.57
CA ASP A 113 -27.13 16.35 16.67
C ASP A 113 -25.86 17.08 16.21
N ILE A 114 -24.64 16.58 16.45
CA ILE A 114 -23.43 17.19 15.82
C ILE A 114 -22.51 16.13 15.18
N MET A 115 -22.53 16.05 13.85
CA MET A 115 -21.58 15.21 13.09
C MET A 115 -20.20 15.87 13.07
N GLN A 116 -19.27 15.39 13.90
CA GLN A 116 -17.86 15.77 13.82
C GLN A 116 -17.07 14.80 12.94
N ARG A 117 -16.33 15.37 11.99
CA ARG A 117 -15.56 14.64 10.97
C ARG A 117 -14.14 14.44 11.48
N GLU A 118 -13.86 13.31 12.13
CA GLU A 118 -12.53 12.99 12.63
C GLU A 118 -11.65 12.37 11.54
N ASN A 119 -10.40 12.82 11.46
CA ASN A 119 -9.36 12.21 10.65
C ASN A 119 -8.54 11.30 11.55
N SER A 120 -8.50 10.00 11.26
CA SER A 120 -7.64 9.05 11.97
C SER A 120 -6.42 8.73 11.12
N THR A 121 -5.23 8.86 11.70
CA THR A 121 -3.97 8.47 11.06
C THR A 121 -3.47 7.19 11.72
N ARG A 122 -3.19 6.17 10.91
CA ARG A 122 -2.65 4.90 11.34
C ARG A 122 -1.27 4.70 10.76
N SER A 123 -0.35 4.31 11.63
CA SER A 123 0.95 3.78 11.27
C SER A 123 1.01 2.29 11.57
N SER A 124 1.66 1.52 10.71
CA SER A 124 1.91 0.11 10.94
C SER A 124 3.16 -0.36 10.22
N LEU A 125 3.80 -1.40 10.76
CA LEU A 125 4.80 -2.16 10.01
C LEU A 125 4.08 -3.14 9.09
N SER A 126 4.60 -3.29 7.87
CA SER A 126 4.08 -4.19 6.86
C SER A 126 5.11 -5.26 6.50
N LEU A 127 4.62 -6.48 6.37
CA LEU A 127 5.34 -7.62 5.81
C LEU A 127 4.50 -8.16 4.66
N GLY A 128 5.10 -8.30 3.48
CA GLY A 128 4.41 -8.69 2.26
C GLY A 128 5.19 -9.75 1.50
N ILE A 129 4.45 -10.71 0.94
CA ILE A 129 4.94 -11.61 -0.09
C ILE A 129 4.07 -11.42 -1.33
N GLY A 130 4.70 -11.40 -2.50
CA GLY A 130 4.04 -11.21 -3.78
C GLY A 130 4.66 -12.07 -4.86
N VAL A 131 3.94 -12.18 -5.97
CA VAL A 131 4.39 -12.88 -7.18
C VAL A 131 4.60 -11.85 -8.28
N ILE A 132 5.68 -12.03 -9.04
CA ILE A 132 6.04 -11.24 -10.22
C ILE A 132 5.80 -12.13 -11.43
N PHE A 133 5.14 -11.60 -12.45
CA PHE A 133 4.86 -12.25 -13.73
C PHE A 133 5.42 -11.45 -14.90
#